data_AF-A0A9P9RF00-F1
#
_entry.id   AF-A0A9P9RF00-F1
#
_cell.length_a   1.000
_cell.length_b   1.000
_cell.length_c   1.000
_cell.angle_alpha   90.00
_cell.angle_beta   90.00
_cell.angle_gamma   90.00
#
_symmetry.space_group_name_H-M   'P 1'
#
loop_
_entity.id
_entity.type
_entity.pdbx_description
1 polymer ?
#
loop_
_entity_poly.entity_id
_entity_poly.type
_entity_poly.pdbx_seq_one_letter_code
_entity_poly.pdbx_strand_id
1 'polypeptide(L)'
;MTPGMEENFLHNAQVLFRWVMRVRGDVLVDSVYESIPLGVLSTLNGYRTALTGMGPGAQEAFNKLYTTMKQHSGQLKKELETTAGIVPATRATLDDMADEQACLAFIFHVCNNLAGKRGLFLCSNGTLGSGPETMLEGDLIALVKGVAVPIVLRRQSDGAQRDVYTVVGPSFVDGLMNLGVEELEKMNLNWQQSDLV
;
A
#
# COMPACT_ATOMS: atom_id res chain seq x y z
N MET A 1 6.94 -0.34 26.59
CA MET A 1 6.92 0.73 25.56
C MET A 1 6.91 2.06 26.30
N THR A 2 7.63 3.09 25.87
CA THR A 2 7.46 4.43 26.47
C THR A 2 6.15 5.06 25.96
N PRO A 3 5.55 6.02 26.67
CA PRO A 3 4.29 6.64 26.24
C PRO A 3 4.33 7.20 24.79
N GLY A 4 5.43 7.85 24.41
CA GLY A 4 5.59 8.37 23.04
C GLY A 4 5.79 7.27 21.99
N MET A 5 6.36 6.11 22.35
CA MET A 5 6.45 4.97 21.43
C MET A 5 5.06 4.35 21.20
N GLU A 6 4.25 4.22 22.24
CA GLU A 6 2.88 3.68 22.13
C GLU A 6 2.02 4.56 21.22
N GLU A 7 2.08 5.88 21.37
CA GLU A 7 1.34 6.83 20.54
C GLU A 7 1.74 6.74 19.06
N ASN A 8 3.05 6.67 18.77
CA ASN A 8 3.54 6.49 17.41
C ASN A 8 3.08 5.16 16.79
N PHE A 9 3.08 4.08 17.57
CA PHE A 9 2.59 2.79 17.12
C PHE A 9 1.10 2.81 16.78
N LEU A 10 0.28 3.40 17.65
CA LEU A 10 -1.15 3.59 17.43
C LEU A 10 -1.42 4.43 16.18
N HIS A 11 -0.66 5.50 15.99
CA HIS A 11 -0.75 6.32 14.79
C HIS A 11 -0.45 5.52 13.51
N ASN A 12 0.65 4.77 13.49
CA ASN A 12 1.04 3.96 12.34
C ASN A 12 0.02 2.85 12.03
N ALA A 13 -0.49 2.18 13.07
CA ALA A 13 -1.56 1.20 12.94
C ALA A 13 -2.83 1.83 12.37
N GLN A 14 -3.19 3.03 12.82
CA GLN A 14 -4.34 3.76 12.27
C GLN A 14 -4.18 4.07 10.78
N VAL A 15 -2.99 4.52 10.35
CA VAL A 15 -2.70 4.79 8.94
C VAL A 15 -2.85 3.52 8.11
N LEU A 16 -2.31 2.40 8.59
CA LEU A 16 -2.47 1.09 7.97
C LEU A 16 -3.95 0.69 7.88
N PHE A 17 -4.70 0.82 8.97
CA PHE A 17 -6.11 0.42 9.02
C PHE A 17 -6.96 1.24 8.07
N ARG A 18 -6.72 2.56 8.00
CA ARG A 18 -7.37 3.46 7.05
C ARG A 18 -7.10 3.03 5.61
N TRP A 19 -5.85 2.71 5.28
CA TRP A 19 -5.51 2.26 3.94
C TRP A 19 -6.25 0.95 3.58
N VAL A 20 -6.24 -0.06 4.46
CA VAL A 20 -6.97 -1.32 4.22
C VAL A 20 -8.48 -1.10 4.09
N MET A 21 -9.09 -0.20 4.89
CA MET A 21 -10.51 0.12 4.75
C MET A 21 -10.84 0.80 3.42
N ARG A 22 -9.95 1.68 2.93
CA ARG A 22 -10.10 2.28 1.60
C ARG A 22 -10.04 1.22 0.50
N VAL A 23 -9.03 0.35 0.54
CA VAL A 23 -8.85 -0.75 -0.43
C VAL A 23 -10.09 -1.65 -0.49
N ARG A 24 -10.67 -2.00 0.66
CA ARG A 24 -11.87 -2.85 0.74
C ARG A 24 -13.17 -2.17 0.27
N GLY A 25 -13.19 -0.84 0.20
CA GLY A 25 -14.38 -0.08 -0.21
C GLY A 25 -14.37 0.29 -1.68
N ASP A 26 -13.30 0.00 -2.41
CA ASP A 26 -13.09 0.45 -3.77
C ASP A 26 -13.48 -0.66 -4.77
N VAL A 27 -14.53 -0.39 -5.55
CA VAL A 27 -15.07 -1.32 -6.55
C VAL A 27 -14.06 -1.68 -7.64
N LEU A 28 -13.12 -0.77 -7.95
CA LEU A 28 -12.10 -1.06 -8.95
C LEU A 28 -11.12 -2.12 -8.42
N VAL A 29 -10.75 -2.07 -7.14
CA VAL A 29 -9.88 -3.08 -6.53
C VAL A 29 -10.53 -4.46 -6.59
N ASP A 30 -11.82 -4.57 -6.27
CA ASP A 30 -12.59 -5.83 -6.33
C ASP A 30 -12.54 -6.46 -7.73
N SER A 31 -12.45 -5.64 -8.78
CA SER A 31 -12.35 -6.11 -10.17
C SER A 31 -10.94 -6.50 -10.61
N VAL A 32 -9.90 -5.95 -9.95
CA VAL A 32 -8.49 -6.18 -10.31
C VAL A 32 -7.91 -7.43 -9.63
N TYR A 33 -8.39 -7.76 -8.43
CA TYR A 33 -7.83 -8.83 -7.61
C TYR A 33 -8.82 -9.97 -7.39
N GLU A 34 -8.41 -11.21 -7.69
CA GLU A 34 -9.15 -12.41 -7.27
C GLU A 34 -9.21 -12.54 -5.73
N SER A 35 -8.19 -12.03 -5.04
CA SER A 35 -8.09 -12.01 -3.58
C SER A 35 -7.46 -10.70 -3.09
N ILE A 36 -8.31 -9.77 -2.64
CA ILE A 36 -7.90 -8.50 -2.02
C ILE A 36 -6.96 -8.72 -0.83
N PRO A 37 -7.22 -9.67 0.10
CA PRO A 37 -6.29 -9.93 1.20
C PRO A 37 -4.88 -10.28 0.70
N LEU A 38 -4.77 -11.03 -0.40
CA LEU A 38 -3.47 -11.39 -0.97
C LEU A 38 -2.77 -10.16 -1.57
N GLY A 39 -3.48 -9.31 -2.30
CA GLY A 39 -2.92 -8.05 -2.83
C GLY A 39 -2.44 -7.11 -1.72
N VAL A 40 -3.19 -7.00 -0.63
CA VAL A 40 -2.81 -6.27 0.58
C VAL A 40 -1.53 -6.87 1.18
N LEU A 41 -1.49 -8.19 1.42
CA LEU A 41 -0.34 -8.88 1.98
C LEU A 41 0.93 -8.69 1.14
N SER A 42 0.83 -8.87 -0.18
CA SER A 42 1.94 -8.65 -1.10
C SER A 42 2.45 -7.21 -1.07
N THR A 43 1.55 -6.23 -0.95
CA THR A 43 1.92 -4.81 -0.84
C THR A 43 2.65 -4.49 0.46
N LEU A 44 2.20 -5.04 1.59
CA LEU A 44 2.85 -4.82 2.89
C LEU A 44 4.25 -5.44 2.94
N ASN A 45 4.49 -6.53 2.20
CA ASN A 45 5.77 -7.21 2.14
C ASN A 45 6.69 -6.71 1.01
N GLY A 46 6.15 -6.07 -0.02
CA GLY A 46 6.93 -5.52 -1.13
C GLY A 46 7.44 -6.57 -2.15
N TYR A 47 6.83 -7.75 -2.22
CA TYR A 47 7.12 -8.74 -3.27
C TYR A 47 5.90 -9.65 -3.55
N ARG A 48 5.76 -10.10 -4.80
CA ARG A 48 4.66 -10.95 -5.29
C ARG A 48 5.18 -12.32 -5.74
N THR A 49 5.65 -13.16 -4.82
CA THR A 49 5.68 -14.62 -5.02
C THR A 49 6.01 -15.36 -3.73
N ALA A 50 5.19 -16.37 -3.50
CA ALA A 50 5.25 -17.43 -2.50
C ALA A 50 5.52 -16.97 -1.05
N LEU A 51 4.66 -17.48 -0.19
CA LEU A 51 4.74 -17.51 1.26
C LEU A 51 6.05 -18.08 1.82
N THR A 52 7.04 -18.38 0.98
CA THR A 52 8.32 -19.01 1.26
C THR A 52 9.34 -18.05 1.89
N GLY A 53 9.23 -16.73 1.67
CA GLY A 53 10.07 -15.73 2.36
C GLY A 53 9.56 -15.34 3.74
N MET A 54 8.30 -15.69 4.05
CA MET A 54 7.69 -15.46 5.33
C MET A 54 7.93 -16.68 6.22
N GLY A 55 8.32 -16.46 7.49
CA GLY A 55 8.36 -17.55 8.46
C GLY A 55 6.99 -18.27 8.50
N PRO A 56 6.95 -19.56 8.86
CA PRO A 56 5.77 -20.43 8.67
C PRO A 56 4.44 -19.97 9.30
N GLY A 57 4.42 -18.86 10.07
CA GLY A 57 3.21 -18.28 10.67
C GLY A 57 2.82 -16.88 10.20
N ALA A 58 3.55 -16.21 9.30
CA ALA A 58 3.26 -14.80 9.00
C ALA A 58 1.99 -14.61 8.13
N GLN A 59 1.64 -15.59 7.28
CA GLN A 59 0.37 -15.57 6.57
C GLN A 59 -0.82 -15.83 7.49
N GLU A 60 -0.66 -16.75 8.45
CA GLU A 60 -1.68 -17.01 9.45
C GLU A 60 -1.92 -15.76 10.31
N ALA A 61 -0.84 -15.13 10.77
CA ALA A 61 -0.88 -13.85 11.48
C ALA A 61 -1.56 -12.75 10.65
N PHE A 62 -1.23 -12.64 9.35
CA PHE A 62 -1.91 -11.70 8.46
C PHE A 62 -3.40 -12.03 8.30
N ASN A 63 -3.77 -13.29 8.07
CA ASN A 63 -5.16 -13.71 7.88
C ASN A 63 -5.99 -13.37 9.11
N LYS A 64 -5.44 -13.60 10.31
CA LYS A 64 -6.08 -13.21 11.55
C LYS A 64 -6.21 -11.70 11.65
N LEU A 65 -5.12 -10.94 11.47
CA LEU A 65 -5.15 -9.48 11.46
C LEU A 65 -6.24 -8.95 10.52
N TYR A 66 -6.27 -9.45 9.29
CA TYR A 66 -7.22 -9.03 8.27
C TYR A 66 -8.67 -9.37 8.68
N THR A 67 -8.87 -10.52 9.32
CA THR A 67 -10.17 -10.94 9.84
C THR A 67 -10.63 -10.06 11.00
N THR A 68 -9.75 -9.75 11.95
CA THR A 68 -10.05 -8.84 13.07
C THR A 68 -10.39 -7.44 12.55
N MET A 69 -9.60 -6.89 11.62
CA MET A 69 -9.95 -5.62 10.97
C MET A 69 -11.29 -5.68 10.24
N LYS A 70 -11.64 -6.83 9.64
CA LYS A 70 -12.94 -7.03 9.00
C LYS A 70 -14.09 -6.99 10.01
N GLN A 71 -13.93 -7.59 11.18
CA GLN A 71 -14.93 -7.56 12.26
C GLN A 71 -15.18 -6.12 12.74
N HIS A 72 -14.13 -5.31 12.85
CA HIS A 72 -14.21 -3.91 13.28
C HIS A 72 -14.55 -2.90 12.17
N SER A 73 -14.70 -3.37 10.92
CA SER A 73 -14.72 -2.47 9.75
C SER A 73 -15.83 -1.42 9.74
N GLY A 74 -17.00 -1.72 10.30
CA GLY A 74 -18.10 -0.74 10.42
C GLY A 74 -17.74 0.44 11.34
N GLN A 75 -17.11 0.15 12.49
CA GLN A 75 -16.66 1.18 13.44
C GLN A 75 -15.45 1.93 12.89
N LEU A 76 -14.44 1.21 12.37
CA LEU A 76 -13.25 1.80 11.76
C LEU A 76 -13.64 2.77 10.65
N LYS A 77 -14.51 2.37 9.71
CA LYS A 77 -14.93 3.26 8.62
C LYS A 77 -15.57 4.54 9.15
N LYS A 78 -16.53 4.42 10.06
CA LYS A 78 -17.26 5.55 10.63
C LYS A 78 -16.32 6.50 11.38
N GLU A 79 -15.45 5.99 12.24
CA GLU A 79 -14.59 6.81 13.09
C GLU A 79 -13.44 7.44 12.31
N LEU A 80 -12.83 6.70 11.37
CA LEU A 80 -11.72 7.21 10.55
C LEU A 80 -12.13 8.36 9.61
N GLU A 81 -13.41 8.43 9.24
CA GLU A 81 -14.00 9.51 8.43
C GLU A 81 -14.39 10.74 9.27
N THR A 82 -14.71 10.56 10.56
CA THR A 82 -15.37 11.60 11.38
C THR A 82 -14.52 12.15 12.52
N THR A 83 -13.44 11.48 12.88
CA THR A 83 -12.65 11.79 14.08
C THR A 83 -11.24 12.26 13.70
N ALA A 84 -10.78 13.31 14.38
CA ALA A 84 -9.39 13.74 14.33
C ALA A 84 -8.58 13.05 15.45
N GLY A 85 -7.35 12.62 15.15
CA GLY A 85 -6.48 11.92 16.10
C GLY A 85 -6.64 10.39 16.10
N ILE A 86 -6.11 9.73 17.13
CA ILE A 86 -6.20 8.26 17.27
C ILE A 86 -7.63 7.88 17.64
N VAL A 87 -8.28 7.07 16.81
CA VAL A 87 -9.68 6.69 16.98
C VAL A 87 -9.82 5.49 17.92
N PRO A 88 -10.85 5.46 18.80
CA PRO A 88 -11.11 4.34 19.71
C PRO A 88 -11.12 2.97 19.03
N ALA A 89 -11.74 2.86 17.85
CA ALA A 89 -11.81 1.62 17.08
C ALA A 89 -10.42 1.07 16.71
N THR A 90 -9.41 1.94 16.52
CA THR A 90 -8.03 1.48 16.24
C THR A 90 -7.43 0.81 17.47
N ARG A 91 -7.62 1.40 18.66
CA ARG A 91 -7.14 0.82 19.92
C ARG A 91 -7.85 -0.51 20.20
N ALA A 92 -9.18 -0.54 20.12
CA ALA A 92 -9.95 -1.76 20.33
C ALA A 92 -9.55 -2.88 19.36
N THR A 93 -9.33 -2.55 18.08
CA THR A 93 -8.86 -3.52 17.08
C THR A 93 -7.47 -4.08 17.44
N LEU A 94 -6.56 -3.24 17.96
CA LEU A 94 -5.23 -3.68 18.38
C LEU A 94 -5.27 -4.50 19.68
N ASP A 95 -6.13 -4.15 20.62
CA ASP A 95 -6.32 -4.90 21.86
C ASP A 95 -6.81 -6.32 21.55
N ASP A 96 -7.78 -6.47 20.64
CA ASP A 96 -8.25 -7.78 20.15
C ASP A 96 -7.16 -8.58 19.39
N MET A 97 -6.17 -7.90 18.82
CA MET A 97 -5.01 -8.54 18.18
C MET A 97 -3.90 -8.88 19.18
N ALA A 98 -3.83 -8.17 20.31
CA ALA A 98 -2.77 -8.34 21.31
C ALA A 98 -2.87 -9.66 22.07
N ASP A 99 -4.06 -10.26 22.11
CA ASP A 99 -4.28 -11.62 22.60
C ASP A 99 -3.51 -12.68 21.78
N GLU A 100 -3.01 -12.31 20.60
CA GLU A 100 -2.24 -13.18 19.71
C GLU A 100 -0.85 -12.61 19.39
N GLN A 101 0.17 -13.18 20.05
CA GLN A 101 1.56 -12.76 19.89
C GLN A 101 2.04 -12.70 18.43
N ALA A 102 1.57 -13.61 17.58
CA ALA A 102 1.93 -13.66 16.16
C ALA A 102 1.36 -12.48 15.37
N CYS A 103 0.11 -12.08 15.64
CA CYS A 103 -0.53 -10.92 15.02
C CYS A 103 0.18 -9.63 15.41
N LEU A 104 0.47 -9.47 16.69
CA LEU A 104 1.17 -8.31 17.20
C LEU A 104 2.59 -8.20 16.62
N ALA A 105 3.33 -9.31 16.54
CA ALA A 105 4.64 -9.36 15.91
C ALA A 105 4.57 -8.99 14.42
N PHE A 106 3.54 -9.43 13.70
CA PHE A 106 3.33 -9.07 12.31
C PHE A 106 3.06 -7.56 12.13
N ILE A 107 2.24 -6.95 12.98
CA ILE A 107 1.98 -5.48 12.91
C ILE A 107 3.26 -4.71 13.18
N PHE A 108 4.05 -5.11 14.18
CA PHE A 108 5.35 -4.49 14.43
C PHE A 108 6.27 -4.61 13.23
N HIS A 109 6.33 -5.78 12.59
CA HIS A 109 7.10 -5.98 11.38
C HIS A 109 6.68 -5.02 10.26
N VAL A 110 5.38 -4.94 9.98
CA VAL A 110 4.83 -4.03 8.95
C VAL A 110 5.13 -2.57 9.28
N CYS A 111 4.87 -2.14 10.51
CA CYS A 111 5.14 -0.76 10.94
C CYS A 111 6.64 -0.42 10.82
N ASN A 112 7.53 -1.32 11.21
CA ASN A 112 8.98 -1.11 11.12
C ASN A 112 9.49 -1.05 9.66
N ASN A 113 8.79 -1.70 8.73
CA ASN A 113 9.15 -1.68 7.30
C ASN A 113 8.59 -0.47 6.56
N LEU A 114 7.43 0.06 6.99
CA LEU A 114 6.73 1.14 6.29
C LEU A 114 6.93 2.52 6.94
N ALA A 115 6.80 2.62 8.26
CA ALA A 115 6.76 3.91 8.94
C ALA A 115 8.06 4.70 8.73
N GLY A 116 7.93 5.95 8.25
CA GLY A 116 9.07 6.82 7.94
C GLY A 116 9.95 6.36 6.77
N LYS A 117 9.47 5.39 5.97
CA LYS A 117 10.26 4.77 4.88
C LYS A 117 9.47 4.64 3.59
N ARG A 118 8.21 4.21 3.68
CA ARG A 118 7.36 3.95 2.52
C ARG A 118 5.92 4.42 2.74
N GLY A 119 5.33 5.01 1.70
CA GLY A 119 3.90 5.31 1.62
C GLY A 119 3.15 4.16 0.96
N LEU A 120 1.95 3.84 1.46
CA LEU A 120 1.02 2.90 0.82
C LEU A 120 0.09 3.67 -0.11
N PHE A 121 -0.20 3.12 -1.29
CA PHE A 121 -1.06 3.77 -2.28
C PHE A 121 -2.02 2.82 -2.98
N LEU A 122 -3.05 3.44 -3.56
CA LEU A 122 -4.04 2.84 -4.43
C LEU A 122 -4.12 3.70 -5.69
N CYS A 123 -3.84 3.10 -6.84
CA CYS A 123 -3.90 3.77 -8.14
C CYS A 123 -5.36 3.90 -8.62
N SER A 124 -5.60 4.85 -9.52
CA SER A 124 -6.91 5.07 -10.15
C SER A 124 -7.41 3.88 -10.98
N ASN A 125 -6.52 2.96 -11.37
CA ASN A 125 -6.87 1.72 -12.05
C ASN A 125 -7.12 0.54 -11.09
N GLY A 126 -7.18 0.78 -9.77
CA GLY A 126 -7.41 -0.25 -8.76
C GLY A 126 -6.16 -1.00 -8.31
N THR A 127 -4.97 -0.74 -8.89
CA THR A 127 -3.73 -1.42 -8.47
C THR A 127 -3.20 -0.91 -7.12
N LEU A 128 -2.67 -1.83 -6.31
CA LEU A 128 -2.11 -1.56 -4.99
C LEU A 128 -0.58 -1.48 -5.05
N GLY A 129 0.01 -0.63 -4.21
CA GLY A 129 1.45 -0.52 -4.15
C GLY A 129 1.99 0.22 -2.93
N SER A 130 3.31 0.28 -2.85
CA SER A 130 4.05 1.08 -1.88
C SER A 130 5.20 1.83 -2.55
N GLY A 131 5.45 3.07 -2.14
CA GLY A 131 6.44 3.95 -2.75
C GLY A 131 7.23 4.74 -1.71
N PRO A 132 8.06 5.72 -2.13
CA PRO A 132 8.75 6.61 -1.20
C PRO A 132 7.75 7.39 -0.35
N GLU A 133 8.08 7.66 0.91
CA GLU A 133 7.22 8.45 1.81
C GLU A 133 6.91 9.86 1.27
N THR A 134 7.78 10.42 0.45
CA THR A 134 7.63 11.75 -0.17
C THR A 134 6.65 11.79 -1.35
N MET A 135 6.02 10.68 -1.68
CA MET A 135 4.98 10.62 -2.70
C MET A 135 3.75 11.43 -2.30
N LEU A 136 3.03 11.95 -3.29
CA LEU A 136 1.82 12.75 -3.10
C LEU A 136 0.70 12.29 -4.02
N GLU A 137 -0.54 12.65 -3.69
CA GLU A 137 -1.67 12.45 -4.57
C GLU A 137 -1.45 13.19 -5.90
N GLY A 138 -1.73 12.52 -7.02
CA GLY A 138 -1.46 13.03 -8.36
C GLY A 138 -0.08 12.65 -8.93
N ASP A 139 0.82 12.06 -8.13
CA ASP A 139 2.03 11.44 -8.68
C ASP A 139 1.67 10.25 -9.58
N LEU A 140 2.50 10.01 -10.59
CA LEU A 140 2.34 8.94 -11.57
C LEU A 140 3.23 7.75 -11.22
N ILE A 141 2.70 6.54 -11.45
CA ILE A 141 3.50 5.31 -11.38
C ILE A 141 3.83 4.89 -12.81
N ALA A 142 5.11 4.81 -13.13
CA ALA A 142 5.59 4.53 -14.48
C ALA A 142 6.56 3.34 -14.52
N LEU A 143 6.43 2.50 -15.55
CA LEU A 143 7.45 1.54 -15.94
C LEU A 143 8.41 2.21 -16.92
N VAL A 144 9.62 2.51 -16.45
CA VAL A 144 10.64 3.19 -17.26
C VAL A 144 11.52 2.14 -17.94
N LYS A 145 11.69 2.24 -19.26
CA LYS A 145 12.54 1.32 -20.03
C LYS A 145 13.96 1.29 -19.44
N GLY A 146 14.46 0.08 -19.18
CA GLY A 146 15.78 -0.14 -18.58
C GLY A 146 15.80 -0.05 -17.05
N VAL A 147 14.66 0.25 -16.41
CA VAL A 147 14.52 0.22 -14.95
C VAL A 147 13.76 -1.04 -14.54
N ALA A 148 14.30 -1.79 -13.59
CA ALA A 148 13.77 -3.09 -13.18
C ALA A 148 12.52 -3.01 -12.27
N VAL A 149 12.11 -1.81 -11.87
CA VAL A 149 11.00 -1.57 -10.94
C VAL A 149 10.18 -0.36 -11.38
N PRO A 150 8.88 -0.30 -11.03
CA PRO A 150 8.07 0.90 -11.25
C PRO A 150 8.64 2.11 -10.50
N ILE A 151 8.60 3.28 -11.13
CA ILE A 151 9.10 4.55 -10.59
C ILE A 151 7.93 5.51 -10.37
N VAL A 152 7.95 6.18 -9.21
CA VAL A 152 7.06 7.31 -8.91
C VAL A 152 7.62 8.57 -9.56
N LEU A 153 6.81 9.23 -10.39
CA LEU A 153 7.13 10.44 -11.12
C LEU A 153 6.18 11.57 -10.71
N ARG A 154 6.72 12.77 -10.52
CA ARG A 154 5.93 13.98 -10.26
C ARG A 154 6.01 14.91 -11.45
N ARG A 155 4.86 15.28 -12.03
CA ARG A 155 4.81 16.26 -13.12
C ARG A 155 5.21 17.64 -12.58
N GLN A 156 6.11 18.31 -13.30
CA GLN A 156 6.44 19.70 -13.03
C GLN A 156 5.45 20.60 -13.76
N SER A 157 4.83 21.51 -13.02
CA SER A 157 3.87 22.49 -13.55
C SER A 157 4.60 23.80 -13.83
N ASP A 158 5.61 23.79 -14.69
CA ASP A 158 6.43 24.98 -14.98
C ASP A 158 5.87 25.84 -16.13
N GLY A 159 4.68 25.54 -16.62
CA GLY A 159 4.02 26.29 -17.71
C GLY A 159 4.70 26.13 -19.07
N ALA A 160 5.72 25.28 -19.19
CA ALA A 160 6.33 24.94 -20.47
C ALA A 160 5.46 23.91 -21.23
N GLN A 161 5.50 23.97 -22.56
CA GLN A 161 4.80 23.03 -23.46
C GLN A 161 5.35 21.59 -23.43
N ARG A 162 6.29 21.26 -22.54
CA ARG A 162 6.91 19.93 -22.46
C ARG A 162 6.61 19.30 -21.12
N ASP A 163 6.20 18.03 -21.16
CA ASP A 163 6.01 17.25 -19.96
C ASP A 163 7.35 16.93 -19.30
N VAL A 164 7.70 17.72 -18.28
CA VAL A 164 8.88 17.48 -17.43
C VAL A 164 8.43 16.76 -16.17
N TYR A 165 9.13 15.68 -15.81
CA TYR A 165 8.86 14.90 -14.61
C TYR A 165 10.09 14.85 -13.71
N THR A 166 9.87 14.94 -12.41
CA THR A 166 10.87 14.64 -11.39
C THR A 166 10.69 13.21 -10.89
N VAL A 167 11.79 12.47 -10.79
CA VAL A 167 11.80 11.16 -10.15
C VAL A 167 11.65 11.34 -8.65
N VAL A 168 10.55 10.83 -8.09
CA VAL A 168 10.33 10.79 -6.64
C VAL A 168 11.05 9.57 -6.04
N GLY A 169 11.00 8.43 -6.73
CA GLY A 169 11.78 7.25 -6.35
C GLY A 169 11.13 5.92 -6.76
N PRO A 170 11.73 4.78 -6.38
CA PRO A 170 11.24 3.46 -6.73
C PRO A 170 9.99 3.06 -5.95
N SER A 171 9.12 2.27 -6.58
CA SER A 171 7.90 1.74 -5.98
C SER A 171 7.76 0.24 -6.21
N PHE A 172 6.94 -0.37 -5.37
CA PHE A 172 6.42 -1.71 -5.53
C PHE A 172 4.96 -1.57 -5.98
N VAL A 173 4.56 -2.30 -7.01
CA VAL A 173 3.16 -2.41 -7.44
C VAL A 173 2.81 -3.88 -7.58
N ASP A 174 1.78 -4.30 -6.87
CA ASP A 174 1.34 -5.68 -6.92
C ASP A 174 0.78 -6.00 -8.31
N GLY A 175 1.38 -7.00 -8.97
CA GLY A 175 1.04 -7.39 -10.35
C GLY A 175 1.90 -6.75 -11.45
N LEU A 176 2.71 -5.73 -11.14
CA LEU A 176 3.74 -5.24 -12.07
C LEU A 176 5.15 -5.73 -11.70
N MET A 177 5.31 -6.22 -10.48
CA MET A 177 6.54 -6.84 -10.01
C MET A 177 6.51 -8.32 -10.40
N ASN A 178 7.55 -8.80 -11.08
CA ASN A 178 7.68 -10.12 -11.73
C ASN A 178 6.98 -10.29 -13.08
N LEU A 179 6.66 -9.21 -13.81
CA LEU A 179 6.25 -9.35 -15.20
C LEU A 179 7.39 -10.03 -15.99
N GLY A 180 7.06 -11.12 -16.68
CA GLY A 180 8.02 -11.78 -17.56
C GLY A 180 8.46 -10.83 -18.68
N VAL A 181 9.67 -11.03 -19.24
CA VAL A 181 10.15 -10.24 -20.38
C VAL A 181 9.12 -10.23 -21.52
N GLU A 182 8.47 -11.36 -21.77
CA GLU A 182 7.41 -11.50 -22.78
C GLU A 182 6.15 -10.67 -22.47
N GLU A 183 5.81 -10.47 -21.20
CA GLU A 183 4.68 -9.64 -20.78
C GLU A 183 5.04 -8.16 -20.90
N LEU A 184 6.27 -7.79 -20.54
CA LEU A 184 6.82 -6.44 -20.76
C LEU A 184 6.88 -6.09 -22.26
N GLU A 185 7.20 -7.04 -23.13
CA GLU A 185 7.20 -6.86 -24.59
C GLU A 185 5.79 -6.75 -25.19
N LYS A 186 4.78 -7.38 -24.56
CA LYS A 186 3.37 -7.23 -24.92
C LYS A 186 2.77 -5.92 -24.39
N MET A 187 3.36 -5.31 -23.37
CA MET A 187 2.98 -3.98 -22.94
C MET A 187 3.38 -3.00 -24.05
N ASN A 188 2.36 -2.43 -24.71
CA ASN A 188 2.53 -1.42 -25.72
C ASN A 188 2.95 -0.10 -25.05
N LEU A 189 4.19 -0.04 -24.53
CA LEU A 189 4.84 1.15 -23.96
C LEU A 189 5.23 2.15 -25.06
N ASN A 190 4.42 2.21 -26.12
CA ASN A 190 4.43 3.29 -27.07
C ASN A 190 3.87 4.50 -26.35
N TRP A 191 4.76 5.33 -25.84
CA TRP A 191 4.43 6.73 -25.64
C TRP A 191 4.01 7.27 -27.01
N GLN A 192 2.71 7.37 -27.26
CA GLN A 192 2.25 8.34 -28.25
C GLN A 192 2.64 9.70 -27.69
N GLN A 193 3.72 10.28 -28.21
CA GLN A 193 3.84 11.72 -28.22
C GLN A 193 2.68 12.22 -29.07
N SER A 194 1.57 12.54 -28.42
CA SER A 194 0.50 13.30 -29.03
C SER A 194 0.95 14.75 -29.03
N ASP A 195 1.51 15.20 -30.16
CA ASP A 195 1.52 16.64 -30.44
C ASP A 195 0.06 17.08 -30.51
N LEU A 196 -0.37 17.96 -29.60
CA LEU A 196 -1.71 18.52 -29.61
C LEU A 196 -1.64 20.04 -29.78
N VAL A 197 -2.28 20.47 -30.88
CA VAL A 197 -2.71 21.84 -31.19
C VAL A 197 -3.74 22.30 -30.15
#